data_AF-A0AAD9ZMH0-F1
#
_entry.id   AF-A0AAD9ZMH0-F1
#
_cell.length_a   1.000
_cell.length_b   1.000
_cell.length_c   1.000
_cell.angle_alpha   90.00
_cell.angle_beta   90.00
_cell.angle_gamma   90.00
#
_symmetry.space_group_name_H-M   'P 1'
#
loop_
_entity.id
_entity.type
_entity.pdbx_description
1 polymer ?
#
loop_
_entity_poly.entity_id
_entity_poly.type
_entity_poly.pdbx_seq_one_letter_code
_entity_poly.pdbx_strand_id
1 'polypeptide(L)'
;MVSKSKNIVCFAEASEDFISLLFSFLTVPLGCIVKEMYSGTSKGCITHLYNSVDKLDAKQYLKSSEHKEMLLSPKLAPNFSYDNHPLGIEESKHSPHYFARIDNYVEFLSSDLTVMCSLGEKV
;
A
#
# COMPACT_ATOMS: atom_id res chain seq x y z
N MET A 1 -27.50 19.16 7.46
CA MET A 1 -28.70 18.86 8.28
C MET A 1 -28.29 18.04 9.51
N VAL A 2 -28.72 18.43 10.72
CA VAL A 2 -28.32 17.76 11.98
C VAL A 2 -29.58 17.40 12.78
N SER A 3 -29.67 16.17 13.28
CA SER A 3 -30.71 15.75 14.22
C SER A 3 -30.27 16.06 15.65
N LYS A 4 -30.77 17.17 16.20
CA LYS A 4 -30.39 17.62 17.54
C LYS A 4 -30.81 16.66 18.64
N SER A 5 -31.98 16.03 18.52
CA SER A 5 -32.48 15.05 19.50
C SER A 5 -31.64 13.77 19.55
N LYS A 6 -31.05 13.38 18.41
CA LYS A 6 -30.16 12.21 18.31
C LYS A 6 -28.68 12.56 18.41
N ASN A 7 -28.33 13.84 18.40
CA ASN A 7 -26.96 14.35 18.34
C ASN A 7 -26.15 13.76 17.17
N ILE A 8 -26.76 13.71 15.97
CA ILE A 8 -26.15 13.12 14.76
C ILE A 8 -26.19 14.14 13.62
N VAL A 9 -25.09 14.26 12.88
CA VAL A 9 -25.05 14.97 11.59
C VAL A 9 -25.64 14.05 10.53
N CYS A 10 -26.78 14.42 9.96
CA CYS A 10 -27.48 13.61 8.95
C CYS A 10 -26.93 13.87 7.54
N PHE A 11 -26.54 15.12 7.25
CA PHE A 11 -26.00 15.53 5.95
C PHE A 11 -24.99 16.65 6.15
N ALA A 12 -23.85 16.52 5.48
CA ALA A 12 -22.85 17.56 5.32
C ALA A 12 -22.41 17.58 3.85
N GLU A 13 -22.36 18.77 3.26
CA GLU A 13 -21.82 18.99 1.92
C GLU A 13 -20.40 19.52 2.07
N ALA A 14 -19.48 19.02 1.26
CA ALA A 14 -18.10 19.44 1.25
C ALA A 14 -17.62 19.55 -0.20
N SER A 15 -16.59 20.36 -0.42
CA SER A 15 -15.95 20.47 -1.74
C SER A 15 -15.26 19.17 -2.12
N GLU A 16 -15.09 18.96 -3.42
CA GLU A 16 -14.34 17.83 -3.97
C GLU A 16 -12.94 17.74 -3.36
N ASP A 17 -12.23 18.86 -3.21
CA ASP A 17 -10.89 18.89 -2.60
C ASP A 17 -10.86 18.30 -1.19
N PHE A 18 -11.85 18.64 -0.37
CA PHE A 18 -11.93 18.12 1.00
C PHE A 18 -12.20 16.61 1.00
N ILE A 19 -13.07 16.15 0.11
CA ILE A 19 -13.41 14.73 -0.02
C ILE A 19 -12.21 13.94 -0.54
N SER A 20 -11.50 14.44 -1.54
CA SER A 20 -10.27 13.85 -2.09
C SER A 20 -9.16 13.76 -1.04
N LEU A 21 -8.97 14.81 -0.24
CA LEU A 21 -8.05 14.79 0.90
C LEU A 21 -8.48 13.78 1.98
N LEU A 22 -9.77 13.69 2.30
CA LEU A 22 -10.26 12.71 3.27
C LEU A 22 -9.99 11.28 2.79
N PHE A 23 -10.26 11.01 1.51
CA PHE A 23 -10.02 9.69 0.92
C PHE A 23 -8.54 9.38 0.75
N SER A 24 -7.67 10.38 0.57
CA SER A 24 -6.23 10.15 0.49
C SER A 24 -5.67 9.55 1.78
N PHE A 25 -6.23 9.87 2.95
CA PHE A 25 -5.82 9.20 4.19
C PHE A 25 -6.17 7.70 4.21
N LEU A 26 -7.20 7.27 3.49
CA LEU A 26 -7.58 5.86 3.38
C LEU A 26 -6.65 5.07 2.44
N THR A 27 -5.90 5.76 1.57
CA THR A 27 -4.93 5.14 0.66
C THR A 27 -3.58 4.89 1.34
N VAL A 28 -3.35 5.49 2.51
CA VAL A 28 -2.12 5.36 3.30
C VAL A 28 -1.95 3.91 3.77
N PRO A 29 -0.85 3.22 3.39
CA PRO A 29 -0.62 1.87 3.84
C PRO A 29 -0.38 1.83 5.36
N LEU A 30 -1.05 0.92 6.06
CA LEU A 30 -0.93 0.77 7.52
C LEU A 30 0.50 0.49 7.98
N GLY A 31 1.30 -0.21 7.16
CA GLY A 31 2.73 -0.43 7.44
C GLY A 31 3.55 0.85 7.46
N CYS A 32 3.20 1.84 6.62
CA CYS A 32 3.82 3.17 6.64
C CYS A 32 3.49 3.89 7.95
N ILE A 33 2.23 3.83 8.39
CA ILE A 33 1.82 4.42 9.68
C ILE A 33 2.61 3.80 10.84
N VAL A 34 2.76 2.47 10.87
CA VAL A 34 3.53 1.79 11.92
C VAL A 34 5.01 2.19 11.89
N LYS A 35 5.61 2.33 10.70
CA LYS A 35 6.99 2.79 10.52
C LYS A 35 7.20 4.21 11.05
N GLU A 36 6.29 5.14 10.74
CA GLU A 36 6.40 6.55 11.17
C GLU A 36 6.04 6.73 12.65
N MET A 37 5.11 5.94 13.17
CA MET A 37 4.66 5.97 14.58
C MET A 37 5.58 5.17 15.53
N TYR A 38 6.80 4.82 15.14
CA TYR A 38 7.67 3.90 15.90
C TYR A 38 8.26 4.52 17.20
N SER A 39 7.42 5.20 17.97
CA SER A 39 7.58 5.63 19.35
C SER A 39 6.80 4.69 20.29
N GLY A 40 7.16 3.41 20.28
CA GLY A 40 7.05 2.47 21.41
C GLY A 40 5.68 2.12 22.02
N THR A 41 4.56 2.68 21.54
CA THR A 41 3.27 2.63 22.27
C THR A 41 2.12 1.94 21.56
N SER A 42 2.18 1.73 20.24
CA SER A 42 1.12 1.02 19.52
C SER A 42 1.26 -0.50 19.66
N LYS A 43 0.50 -1.11 20.58
CA LYS A 43 0.36 -2.57 20.72
C LYS A 43 -0.88 -3.06 19.97
N GLY A 44 -0.71 -3.45 18.71
CA GLY A 44 -1.79 -3.99 17.88
C GLY A 44 -1.33 -5.14 17.00
N CYS A 45 -2.27 -5.81 16.33
CA CYS A 45 -1.97 -6.89 15.38
C CYS A 45 -1.08 -6.42 14.22
N ILE A 46 -1.29 -5.19 13.74
CA ILE A 46 -0.48 -4.60 12.66
C ILE A 46 0.97 -4.38 13.13
N THR A 47 1.18 -3.89 14.35
CA THR A 47 2.54 -3.77 14.94
C THR A 47 3.20 -5.14 15.07
N HIS A 48 2.46 -6.17 15.49
CA HIS A 48 3.00 -7.53 15.56
C HIS A 48 3.37 -8.08 14.19
N LEU A 49 2.55 -7.84 13.17
CA LEU A 49 2.84 -8.21 11.79
C LEU A 49 4.11 -7.51 11.30
N TYR A 50 4.21 -6.19 11.50
CA TYR A 50 5.39 -5.39 11.15
C TYR A 50 6.66 -5.94 11.81
N ASN A 51 6.63 -6.17 13.13
CA ASN A 51 7.78 -6.72 13.87
C ASN A 51 8.15 -8.13 13.43
N SER A 52 7.19 -8.92 12.95
CA SER A 52 7.45 -10.26 12.43
C SER A 52 8.17 -10.19 11.09
N VAL A 53 7.75 -9.28 10.21
CA VAL A 53 8.46 -9.00 8.94
C VAL A 53 9.85 -8.44 9.21
N ASP A 54 9.99 -7.52 10.16
CA ASP A 54 11.29 -6.92 10.53
C ASP A 54 12.31 -7.97 11.00
N LYS A 55 11.84 -8.98 11.75
CA LYS A 55 12.68 -10.10 12.22
C LYS A 55 12.83 -11.24 11.21
N LEU A 56 12.09 -11.21 10.10
CA LEU A 56 12.13 -12.26 9.08
C LEU A 56 13.48 -12.28 8.36
N ASP A 57 14.06 -13.47 8.17
CA ASP A 57 15.23 -13.63 7.32
C ASP A 57 14.84 -13.52 5.84
N ALA A 58 15.18 -12.38 5.23
CA ALA A 58 14.88 -12.11 3.84
C ALA A 58 15.57 -13.09 2.88
N LYS A 59 16.75 -13.60 3.20
CA LYS A 59 17.48 -14.52 2.31
C LYS A 59 16.84 -15.90 2.28
N GLN A 60 16.28 -16.33 3.41
CA GLN A 60 15.68 -17.64 3.54
C GLN A 60 14.23 -17.68 3.04
N TYR A 61 13.45 -16.61 3.29
CA TYR A 61 12.00 -16.65 3.11
C TYR A 61 11.46 -15.69 2.05
N LEU A 62 12.26 -14.76 1.54
CA LEU A 62 11.86 -13.82 0.50
C LEU A 62 12.78 -13.93 -0.72
N LYS A 63 12.31 -13.41 -1.85
CA LYS A 63 13.10 -13.43 -3.08
C LYS A 63 14.32 -12.50 -3.01
N SER A 64 14.23 -11.41 -2.26
CA SER A 64 15.33 -10.47 -2.07
C SER A 64 15.10 -9.54 -0.87
N SER A 65 16.13 -8.79 -0.48
CA SER A 65 16.06 -7.75 0.55
C SER A 65 15.08 -6.63 0.20
N GLU A 66 14.94 -6.30 -1.08
CA GLU A 66 14.02 -5.28 -1.56
C GLU A 66 12.57 -5.62 -1.24
N HIS A 67 12.19 -6.90 -1.32
CA HIS A 67 10.84 -7.36 -0.95
C HIS A 67 10.56 -7.16 0.55
N LYS A 68 11.58 -7.31 1.39
CA LYS A 68 11.43 -7.02 2.83
C LYS A 68 11.21 -5.53 3.06
N GLU A 69 12.00 -4.69 2.39
CA GLU A 69 11.84 -3.24 2.44
C GLU A 69 10.47 -2.78 1.93
N MET A 70 9.92 -3.42 0.89
CA MET A 70 8.56 -3.13 0.41
C MET A 70 7.47 -3.40 1.48
N LEU A 71 7.68 -4.39 2.34
CA LEU A 71 6.74 -4.74 3.42
C LEU A 71 6.92 -3.84 4.66
N LEU A 72 8.15 -3.42 4.95
CA LEU A 72 8.46 -2.52 6.08
C LEU A 72 8.23 -1.04 5.75
N SER A 73 8.36 -0.66 4.49
CA SER A 73 8.18 0.71 4.02
C SER A 73 7.29 0.75 2.78
N PRO A 74 6.02 0.32 2.90
CA PRO A 74 5.10 0.30 1.78
C PRO A 74 4.87 1.71 1.23
N LYS A 75 4.86 1.81 -0.10
CA LYS A 75 4.56 3.04 -0.85
C LYS A 75 3.08 3.11 -1.19
N LEU A 76 2.59 4.29 -1.58
CA LEU A 76 1.24 4.42 -2.11
C LEU A 76 1.09 3.60 -3.40
N ALA A 77 -0.10 3.02 -3.59
CA ALA A 77 -0.42 2.36 -4.85
C ALA A 77 -0.42 3.39 -5.99
N PRO A 78 -0.13 2.99 -7.24
CA PRO A 78 -0.10 3.93 -8.37
C PRO A 78 -1.49 4.57 -8.59
N ASN A 79 -1.51 5.86 -8.90
CA ASN A 79 -2.69 6.72 -9.04
C ASN A 79 -3.46 7.00 -7.74
N PHE A 80 -2.86 6.74 -6.57
CA PHE A 80 -3.46 7.06 -5.26
C PHE A 80 -2.71 8.17 -4.51
N SER A 81 -1.71 8.77 -5.15
CA SER A 81 -1.11 10.02 -4.68
C SER A 81 -2.12 11.17 -4.71
N TYR A 82 -1.98 12.08 -3.74
CA TYR A 82 -2.69 13.36 -3.71
C TYR A 82 -1.64 14.47 -3.63
N ASP A 83 -1.77 15.49 -4.47
CA ASP A 83 -0.83 16.60 -4.50
C ASP A 83 -0.76 17.29 -3.13
N ASN A 84 0.45 17.45 -2.59
CA ASN A 84 0.69 17.99 -1.25
C ASN A 84 0.11 17.13 -0.11
N HIS A 85 0.07 15.80 -0.27
CA HIS A 85 -0.36 14.90 0.80
C HIS A 85 0.42 15.18 2.11
N PRO A 86 -0.25 15.44 3.25
CA PRO A 86 0.41 15.88 4.48
C PRO A 86 1.48 14.93 5.01
N LEU A 87 1.35 13.63 4.70
CA LEU A 87 2.28 12.59 5.15
C LEU A 87 3.49 12.40 4.23
N GLY A 88 3.56 13.07 3.07
CA GLY A 88 4.72 13.01 2.17
C GLY A 88 5.09 11.60 1.68
N ILE A 89 4.13 10.67 1.61
CA ILE A 89 4.39 9.27 1.26
C ILE A 89 4.65 9.16 -0.23
N GLU A 90 5.76 8.53 -0.60
CA GLU A 90 6.08 8.29 -2.00
C GLU A 90 5.09 7.32 -2.64
N GLU A 91 4.70 7.63 -3.88
CA GLU A 91 3.97 6.71 -4.73
C GLU A 91 4.90 5.66 -5.32
N SER A 92 4.42 4.42 -5.37
CA SER A 92 5.10 3.37 -6.12
C SER A 92 5.13 3.76 -7.60
N LYS A 93 6.30 3.62 -8.23
CA LYS A 93 6.39 3.83 -9.68
C LYS A 93 5.42 2.87 -10.36
N HIS A 94 4.77 3.31 -11.43
CA HIS A 94 4.02 2.43 -12.32
C HIS A 94 4.91 1.25 -12.71
N SER A 95 4.69 0.12 -12.05
CA SER A 95 5.37 -1.07 -12.43
C SER A 95 4.74 -1.55 -13.73
N PRO A 96 5.53 -2.00 -14.71
CA PRO A 96 4.98 -2.59 -15.91
C PRO A 96 4.03 -3.71 -15.48
N HIS A 97 2.77 -3.64 -15.88
CA HIS A 97 1.89 -4.78 -15.74
C HIS A 97 2.41 -5.85 -16.70
N TYR A 98 2.94 -6.94 -16.16
CA TYR A 98 3.42 -8.06 -16.94
C TYR A 98 2.23 -8.95 -17.26
N PHE A 99 2.00 -9.14 -18.55
CA PHE A 99 0.97 -10.02 -19.06
C PHE A 99 1.63 -11.19 -19.78
N ALA A 100 1.10 -12.39 -19.58
CA ALA A 100 1.41 -13.54 -20.43
C ALA A 100 0.36 -13.61 -21.53
N ARG A 101 0.80 -13.93 -22.74
CA ARG A 101 -0.10 -14.39 -23.79
C ARG A 101 -0.01 -15.90 -23.85
N ILE A 102 -1.11 -16.57 -23.50
CA ILE A 102 -1.25 -18.01 -23.64
C ILE A 102 -2.32 -18.23 -24.71
N ASP A 103 -1.89 -18.63 -25.90
CA ASP A 103 -2.71 -18.73 -27.11
C ASP A 103 -3.47 -17.41 -27.42
N ASN A 104 -4.80 -17.43 -27.31
CA ASN A 104 -5.70 -16.30 -27.55
C ASN A 104 -6.08 -15.53 -26.27
N TYR A 105 -5.59 -15.94 -25.10
CA TYR A 105 -5.87 -15.28 -23.82
C TYR A 105 -4.67 -14.48 -23.33
N VAL A 106 -4.96 -13.29 -22.81
CA VAL A 106 -3.99 -12.43 -22.12
C VAL A 106 -4.27 -12.53 -20.63
N GLU A 107 -3.31 -13.03 -19.86
CA GLU A 107 -3.42 -13.18 -18.41
C GLU A 107 -2.53 -12.16 -17.70
N PHE A 108 -3.09 -11.44 -16.73
CA PHE A 108 -2.31 -10.59 -15.85
C PHE A 108 -1.49 -11.48 -14.91
N LEU A 109 -0.17 -11.36 -14.99
CA LEU A 109 0.72 -12.19 -14.19
C LEU A 109 1.11 -11.48 -12.89
N SER A 110 1.64 -10.27 -13.01
CA SER A 110 2.18 -9.53 -11.88
C SER A 110 2.44 -8.08 -12.26
N SER A 111 2.36 -7.19 -11.28
CA SER A 111 2.92 -5.84 -11.35
C SER A 111 4.35 -5.81 -10.81
N ASP A 112 5.07 -6.93 -10.76
CA ASP A 112 6.47 -6.99 -10.33
C ASP A 112 7.15 -8.18 -11.01
N LEU A 113 8.12 -7.91 -11.88
CA LEU A 113 8.86 -8.94 -12.63
C LEU A 113 9.67 -9.84 -11.70
N THR A 114 10.09 -9.32 -10.55
CA THR A 114 10.87 -10.07 -9.57
C THR A 114 10.01 -11.15 -8.92
N VAL A 115 8.69 -10.96 -8.86
CA VAL A 115 7.71 -11.93 -8.34
C VAL A 115 7.38 -13.00 -9.39
N MET A 116 7.63 -12.75 -10.68
CA MET A 116 7.55 -13.79 -11.70
C MET A 116 8.64 -14.82 -11.47
N CYS A 117 8.27 -16.10 -11.29
CA CYS A 117 9.24 -17.17 -11.42
C CYS A 117 9.80 -17.12 -12.84
N SER A 118 11.13 -17.19 -12.97
CA SER A 118 11.81 -17.33 -14.26
C SER A 118 11.32 -18.61 -14.94
N LEU A 119 10.25 -18.49 -15.74
CA LEU A 119 9.81 -19.52 -16.66
C LEU A 119 10.86 -19.59 -17.77
N GLY A 120 11.78 -20.55 -17.64
CA GLY A 120 12.54 -21.17 -18.73
C GLY A 120 13.38 -20.25 -19.62
N GLU A 121 14.70 -20.34 -19.42
CA GLU A 121 15.82 -20.08 -20.34
C GLU A 121 15.69 -19.06 -21.50
N LYS A 122 16.72 -18.20 -21.56
CA LYS A 122 17.14 -17.50 -22.78
C LYS A 122 17.17 -18.46 -23.97
N VAL A 123 16.48 -18.07 -25.04
CA VAL A 123 16.90 -18.38 -26.42
C VAL A 123 17.38 -17.09 -27.05
#